data_AF-A0A1Z5SQP9-F1
#
_entry.id   AF-A0A1Z5SQP9-F1
#
_cell.length_a   1.000
_cell.length_b   1.000
_cell.length_c   1.000
_cell.angle_alpha   90.00
_cell.angle_beta   90.00
_cell.angle_gamma   90.00
#
_symmetry.space_group_name_H-M   'P 1'
#
loop_
_entity.id
_entity.type
_entity.pdbx_description
1 polymer ?
#
loop_
_entity_poly.entity_id
_entity_poly.type
_entity_poly.pdbx_seq_one_letter_code
_entity_poly.pdbx_strand_id
1 'polypeptide(L)'
;MPPGYHESPIRREEQCTQTTLNSAISNVDTRIESIDVKLAKLTAELSTYQQRLSRMREGPGKSALKQKAIKILQQRKQYEAQKDQLQQQSWNMEQAA
;
A
#
# COMPACT_ATOMS: atom_id res chain seq x y z
N MET A 1 38.25 -39.19 -32.10
CA MET A 1 37.86 -37.82 -31.68
C MET A 1 36.37 -37.81 -31.43
N PRO A 2 35.89 -37.59 -30.19
CA PRO A 2 34.45 -37.43 -29.94
C PRO A 2 34.04 -35.95 -30.16
N PRO A 3 32.82 -35.71 -30.68
CA PRO A 3 32.32 -34.38 -31.02
C PRO A 3 31.93 -33.60 -29.76
N GLY A 4 32.07 -32.28 -29.87
CA GLY A 4 32.05 -31.32 -28.76
C GLY A 4 30.78 -31.24 -27.93
N TYR A 5 31.02 -30.74 -26.72
CA TYR A 5 30.10 -30.35 -25.67
C TYR A 5 28.82 -29.70 -26.22
N HIS A 6 27.70 -30.36 -25.97
CA HIS A 6 26.37 -29.77 -26.05
C HIS A 6 26.23 -28.88 -24.81
N GLU A 7 26.59 -27.61 -24.94
CA GLU A 7 26.34 -26.62 -23.90
C GLU A 7 24.82 -26.47 -23.77
N SER A 8 24.26 -26.95 -22.66
CA SER A 8 22.83 -26.87 -22.38
C SER A 8 22.41 -25.40 -22.22
N PRO A 9 21.42 -24.89 -22.98
CA PRO A 9 20.97 -23.51 -22.84
C PRO A 9 20.01 -23.38 -21.66
N ILE A 10 20.49 -23.53 -20.42
CA ILE A 10 19.62 -23.39 -19.22
C ILE A 10 19.71 -21.98 -18.59
N ARG A 11 20.65 -21.11 -18.98
CA ARG A 11 20.82 -19.80 -18.31
C ARG A 11 19.96 -18.64 -18.78
N ARG A 12 19.23 -18.74 -19.90
CA ARG A 12 18.45 -17.61 -20.44
C ARG A 12 17.06 -17.44 -19.83
N GLU A 13 16.51 -18.46 -19.19
CA GLU A 13 15.18 -18.40 -18.58
C GLU A 13 15.21 -17.88 -17.13
N GLU A 14 16.31 -18.08 -16.39
CA GLU A 14 16.48 -17.58 -15.00
C GLU A 14 16.65 -16.06 -14.88
N GLN A 15 17.21 -15.37 -15.87
CA GLN A 15 17.40 -13.91 -15.80
C GLN A 15 16.13 -13.08 -16.08
N CYS A 16 15.14 -13.66 -16.78
CA CYS A 16 13.92 -12.96 -17.17
C CYS A 16 12.91 -12.88 -16.02
N THR A 17 12.87 -13.88 -15.15
CA THR A 17 11.96 -13.92 -14.00
C THR A 17 12.40 -12.95 -12.90
N GLN A 18 13.69 -12.94 -12.54
CA GLN A 18 14.22 -12.05 -11.49
C GLN A 18 14.06 -10.57 -11.83
N THR A 19 14.35 -10.18 -13.07
CA THR A 19 14.20 -8.77 -13.51
C THR A 19 12.73 -8.32 -13.52
N THR A 20 11.81 -9.24 -13.86
CA THR A 20 10.37 -8.99 -13.84
C THR A 20 9.83 -8.86 -12.41
N LEU A 21 10.29 -9.71 -11.48
CA LEU A 21 9.91 -9.65 -10.07
C LEU A 21 10.37 -8.35 -9.40
N ASN A 22 11.61 -7.92 -9.63
CA ASN A 22 12.13 -6.66 -9.09
C ASN A 22 11.32 -5.43 -9.55
N SER A 23 10.89 -5.44 -10.81
CA SER A 23 10.02 -4.40 -11.37
C SER A 23 8.62 -4.41 -10.74
N ALA A 24 8.09 -5.61 -10.46
CA ALA A 24 6.80 -5.77 -9.77
C ALA A 24 6.84 -5.31 -8.31
N ILE A 25 7.93 -5.61 -7.58
CA ILE A 25 8.17 -5.13 -6.21
C ILE A 25 8.20 -3.60 -6.19
N SER A 26 9.00 -2.98 -7.07
CA SER A 26 9.11 -1.51 -7.17
C SER A 26 7.76 -0.82 -7.43
N ASN A 27 6.91 -1.44 -8.26
CA ASN A 27 5.56 -0.96 -8.54
C ASN A 27 4.63 -1.05 -7.31
N VAL A 28 4.78 -2.10 -6.50
CA VAL A 28 4.01 -2.26 -5.25
C VAL A 28 4.46 -1.24 -4.22
N ASP A 29 5.77 -1.01 -4.06
CA ASP A 29 6.30 0.01 -3.16
C ASP A 29 5.79 1.41 -3.49
N THR A 30 5.78 1.78 -4.77
CA THR A 30 5.23 3.06 -5.24
C THR A 30 3.74 3.22 -4.86
N ARG A 31 2.96 2.13 -4.91
CA ARG A 31 1.54 2.15 -4.50
C ARG A 31 1.40 2.29 -2.99
N ILE A 32 2.25 1.62 -2.21
CA ILE A 32 2.29 1.73 -0.74
C ILE A 32 2.60 3.18 -0.35
N GLU A 33 3.60 3.81 -0.96
CA GLU A 33 3.93 5.22 -0.73
C GLU A 33 2.75 6.16 -1.04
N SER A 34 2.06 5.93 -2.15
CA SER A 34 0.88 6.71 -2.52
C SER A 34 -0.25 6.57 -1.48
N ILE A 35 -0.44 5.37 -0.94
CA ILE A 35 -1.41 5.12 0.13
C ILE A 35 -0.98 5.81 1.42
N ASP A 36 0.30 5.78 1.77
CA ASP A 36 0.82 6.47 2.96
C ASP A 36 0.59 7.97 2.92
N VAL A 37 0.81 8.61 1.77
CA VAL A 37 0.48 10.03 1.59
C VAL A 37 -1.02 10.28 1.79
N LYS A 38 -1.90 9.39 1.32
CA LYS A 38 -3.36 9.52 1.54
C LYS A 38 -3.73 9.31 3.01
N LEU A 39 -3.14 8.33 3.68
CA LEU A 39 -3.35 8.06 5.11
C LEU A 39 -2.92 9.24 5.98
N ALA A 40 -1.78 9.86 5.67
CA ALA A 40 -1.32 11.06 6.36
C ALA A 40 -2.32 12.21 6.22
N LYS A 41 -2.83 12.46 5.01
CA LYS A 41 -3.86 13.49 4.76
C LYS A 41 -5.15 13.22 5.53
N LEU A 42 -5.66 11.99 5.48
CA LEU A 42 -6.88 11.59 6.21
C LEU A 42 -6.69 11.72 7.74
N THR A 43 -5.51 11.38 8.24
CA THR A 43 -5.19 11.49 9.68
C THR A 43 -5.13 12.96 10.13
N ALA A 44 -4.53 13.84 9.34
CA ALA A 44 -4.54 15.28 9.61
C ALA A 44 -5.96 15.86 9.60
N GLU A 45 -6.80 15.42 8.66
CA GLU A 45 -8.21 15.84 8.60
C GLU A 45 -9.00 15.36 9.83
N LEU A 46 -8.81 14.10 10.25
CA LEU A 46 -9.43 13.57 11.47
C LEU A 46 -9.02 14.33 12.73
N SER A 47 -7.74 14.67 12.87
CA SER A 47 -7.25 15.48 13.99
C SER A 47 -7.94 16.86 14.02
N THR A 48 -8.13 17.47 12.85
CA THR A 48 -8.86 18.74 12.72
C THR A 48 -10.32 18.60 13.16
N TYR A 49 -11.01 17.53 12.75
CA TYR A 49 -12.37 17.25 13.23
C TYR A 49 -12.41 17.02 14.74
N GLN A 50 -11.47 16.26 15.30
CA GLN A 50 -11.39 15.99 16.74
C GLN A 50 -11.24 17.27 17.56
N GLN A 51 -10.37 18.19 17.14
CA GLN A 51 -10.18 19.49 17.80
C GLN A 51 -11.42 20.39 17.70
N ARG A 52 -12.12 20.37 16.56
CA ARG A 52 -13.38 21.13 16.41
C ARG A 52 -14.47 20.55 17.30
N LEU A 53 -14.64 19.22 17.28
CA LEU A 53 -15.65 18.53 18.07
C LEU A 53 -15.45 18.70 19.58
N SER A 54 -14.20 18.76 20.06
CA SER A 54 -13.91 18.93 21.50
C SER A 54 -14.33 20.30 22.04
N ARG A 55 -14.36 21.32 21.18
CA ARG A 55 -14.78 22.70 21.53
C ARG A 55 -16.26 22.95 21.29
N MET A 56 -16.97 22.03 20.64
CA MET A 56 -18.38 22.17 20.33
C MET A 56 -19.27 21.62 21.44
N ARG A 57 -20.32 22.38 21.76
CA ARG A 57 -21.44 21.90 22.58
C ARG A 57 -22.21 20.81 21.83
N GLU A 58 -22.77 19.87 22.58
CA GLU A 58 -23.69 18.86 22.04
C GLU A 58 -24.86 19.53 21.30
N GLY A 59 -25.14 19.06 20.10
CA GLY A 59 -26.20 19.60 19.25
C GLY A 59 -26.07 19.21 17.78
N PRO A 60 -27.04 19.61 16.94
CA PRO A 60 -27.11 19.21 15.53
C PRO A 60 -25.83 19.49 14.72
N GLY A 61 -25.17 20.63 14.98
CA GLY A 61 -23.90 20.99 14.33
C GLY A 61 -22.76 20.02 14.67
N LYS A 62 -22.67 19.59 15.94
CA LYS A 62 -21.65 18.61 16.39
C LYS A 62 -21.93 17.23 15.80
N SER A 63 -23.20 16.82 15.76
CA SER A 63 -23.61 15.56 15.13
C SER A 63 -23.26 15.51 13.63
N ALA A 64 -23.48 16.62 12.90
CA ALA A 64 -23.11 16.71 11.49
C ALA A 64 -21.59 16.61 11.27
N LEU A 65 -20.76 17.28 12.09
CA LEU A 65 -19.30 17.13 12.02
C LEU A 65 -18.85 15.72 12.37
N LYS A 66 -19.48 15.08 13.37
CA LYS A 66 -19.18 13.70 13.75
C LYS A 66 -19.45 12.73 12.61
N GLN A 67 -20.56 12.90 11.89
CA GLN A 67 -20.86 12.08 10.71
C GLN A 67 -19.83 12.27 9.60
N LYS A 68 -19.34 13.50 9.36
CA LYS A 68 -18.25 13.75 8.42
C LYS A 68 -16.97 13.05 8.86
N ALA A 69 -16.59 13.18 10.12
CA ALA A 69 -15.41 12.52 10.69
C ALA A 69 -15.48 10.98 10.57
N ILE A 70 -16.66 10.38 10.79
CA ILE A 70 -16.87 8.93 10.63
C ILE A 70 -16.60 8.49 9.19
N LYS A 71 -17.04 9.26 8.18
CA LYS A 71 -16.76 8.94 6.77
C LYS A 71 -15.26 8.95 6.47
N ILE A 72 -14.53 9.95 6.97
CA ILE A 72 -13.06 10.02 6.81
C ILE A 72 -12.38 8.86 7.54
N LEU A 73 -12.86 8.48 8.73
CA LEU A 73 -12.34 7.34 9.47
C LEU A 73 -12.54 6.02 8.72
N GLN A 74 -13.71 5.83 8.10
CA GLN A 74 -13.98 4.66 7.27
C GLN A 74 -13.05 4.60 6.05
N GLN A 75 -12.85 5.72 5.36
CA GLN A 75 -11.91 5.80 4.23
C GLN A 75 -10.48 5.47 4.67
N ARG A 76 -10.04 6.02 5.80
CA ARG A 76 -8.71 5.72 6.36
C ARG A 76 -8.56 4.22 6.62
N LYS A 77 -9.54 3.59 7.27
CA LYS A 77 -9.51 2.14 7.56
C LYS A 77 -9.45 1.30 6.27
N GLN A 78 -10.14 1.73 5.21
CA GLN A 78 -10.07 1.04 3.91
C GLN A 78 -8.67 1.14 3.29
N TYR A 79 -8.03 2.30 3.36
CA TYR A 79 -6.66 2.48 2.87
C TYR A 79 -5.62 1.73 3.72
N GLU A 80 -5.79 1.66 5.04
CA GLU A 80 -4.95 0.82 5.91
C GLU A 80 -5.05 -0.65 5.50
N ALA A 81 -6.26 -1.17 5.31
CA ALA A 81 -6.43 -2.55 4.84
C ALA A 81 -5.82 -2.82 3.46
N GLN A 82 -5.92 -1.86 2.53
CA GLN A 82 -5.26 -1.95 1.22
C GLN A 82 -3.74 -1.94 1.34
N LYS A 83 -3.19 -1.12 2.23
CA LYS A 83 -1.76 -1.07 2.50
C LYS A 83 -1.27 -2.41 3.04
N ASP A 84 -1.94 -2.95 4.06
CA ASP A 84 -1.57 -4.23 4.68
C ASP A 84 -1.56 -5.36 3.63
N GLN A 85 -2.56 -5.39 2.75
CA GLN A 85 -2.63 -6.37 1.65
C GLN A 85 -1.45 -6.23 0.67
N LEU A 86 -1.10 -4.99 0.29
CA LEU A 86 0.04 -4.73 -0.60
C LEU A 86 1.38 -5.04 0.07
N GLN A 87 1.52 -4.77 1.36
CA GLN A 87 2.72 -5.13 2.12
C GLN A 87 2.90 -6.65 2.17
N GLN A 88 1.82 -7.41 2.41
CA GLN A 88 1.87 -8.87 2.34
C GLN A 88 2.25 -9.36 0.93
N GLN A 89 1.72 -8.72 -0.12
CA GLN A 89 2.09 -9.04 -1.49
C GLN A 89 3.57 -8.75 -1.77
N SER A 90 4.08 -7.60 -1.32
CA SER A 90 5.49 -7.22 -1.48
C SER A 90 6.39 -8.25 -0.79
N TRP A 91 6.09 -8.58 0.47
CA TRP A 91 6.85 -9.59 1.22
C TRP A 91 6.84 -10.95 0.52
N ASN A 92 5.69 -11.42 0.02
CA ASN A 92 5.62 -12.67 -0.73
C ASN A 92 6.47 -12.63 -2.02
N MET A 93 6.57 -11.47 -2.68
CA MET A 93 7.39 -11.29 -3.88
C MET A 93 8.89 -11.20 -3.53
N GLU A 94 9.26 -10.51 -2.45
CA GLU A 94 10.62 -10.44 -1.94
C GLU A 94 11.17 -11.81 -1.54
N GLN A 95 10.33 -12.68 -0.96
CA GLN A 95 10.72 -14.07 -0.66
C GLN A 95 10.91 -14.94 -1.91
N ALA A 96 10.33 -14.54 -3.05
CA ALA A 96 10.35 -15.30 -4.30
C ALA A 96 11.36 -14.78 -5.35
N ALA A 97 12.02 -13.65 -5.08
CA ALA A 97 13.02 -13.01 -5.94
C ALA A 97 14.42 -13.62 -5.72
#